data_AF-A0A843BIZ4-F1
#
_entry.id   AF-A0A843BIZ4-F1
#
_cell.length_a   1.000
_cell.length_b   1.000
_cell.length_c   1.000
_cell.angle_alpha   90.00
_cell.angle_beta   90.00
_cell.angle_gamma   90.00
#
_symmetry.space_group_name_H-M   'P 1'
#
loop_
_entity.id
_entity.type
_entity.pdbx_description
1 polymer ?
#
loop_
_entity_poly.entity_id
_entity_poly.type
_entity_poly.pdbx_seq_one_letter_code
_entity_poly.pdbx_strand_id
1 'polypeptide(L)'
;MNAEVMHQVALAPRLAYSRRLLEKTTAELKLHIQESRDRHPHPESERTLLFCLEAVRRADARLRIHSMAEIPGAVPPAIWVLRAASAQLAAHLPGCSARLCELAIHLGSIVMDASLLAGVDVRYRGSESGRMLDSAHSAAEAGLRRTYPDMERVHTQRR
;
A
#
# COMPACT_ATOMS: atom_id res chain seq x y z
N MET A 1 -15.21 -27.94 20.16
CA MET A 1 -14.67 -26.59 19.87
C MET A 1 -14.53 -26.48 18.36
N ASN A 2 -15.29 -25.60 17.71
CA ASN A 2 -15.30 -25.47 16.25
C ASN A 2 -13.93 -24.99 15.73
N ALA A 3 -13.44 -25.60 14.65
CA ALA A 3 -12.20 -25.21 13.98
C ALA A 3 -12.18 -23.71 13.59
N GLU A 4 -13.36 -23.12 13.31
CA GLU A 4 -13.52 -21.67 13.10
C GLU A 4 -13.05 -20.81 14.27
N VAL A 5 -13.37 -21.21 15.51
CA VAL A 5 -13.02 -20.44 16.72
C VAL A 5 -11.52 -20.50 17.00
N MET A 6 -10.91 -21.67 16.82
CA MET A 6 -9.45 -21.84 16.99
C MET A 6 -8.63 -21.11 15.92
N HIS A 7 -9.14 -20.98 14.70
CA HIS A 7 -8.42 -20.32 13.61
C HIS A 7 -8.66 -18.81 13.51
N GLN A 8 -9.82 -18.31 13.95
CA GLN A 8 -9.99 -16.87 14.21
C GLN A 8 -8.94 -16.35 15.22
N VAL A 9 -8.60 -17.16 16.22
CA VAL A 9 -7.58 -16.84 17.23
C VAL A 9 -6.16 -16.77 16.64
N ALA A 10 -5.87 -17.51 15.55
CA ALA A 10 -4.55 -17.50 14.90
C ALA A 10 -4.38 -16.38 13.85
N LEU A 11 -5.44 -16.00 13.12
CA LEU A 11 -5.38 -14.98 12.07
C LEU A 11 -5.51 -13.55 12.60
N ALA A 12 -6.32 -13.34 13.64
CA ALA A 12 -6.51 -12.03 14.26
C ALA A 12 -5.19 -11.34 14.68
N PRO A 13 -4.26 -11.97 15.42
CA PRO A 13 -3.00 -11.34 15.80
C PRO A 13 -2.12 -10.98 14.59
N ARG A 14 -2.18 -11.79 13.53
CA ARG A 14 -1.44 -11.56 12.28
C ARG A 14 -2.02 -10.39 11.48
N LEU A 15 -3.34 -10.27 11.41
CA LEU A 15 -3.99 -9.10 10.82
C LEU A 15 -3.68 -7.83 11.63
N ALA A 16 -3.68 -7.91 12.96
CA ALA A 16 -3.31 -6.80 13.84
C ALA A 16 -1.85 -6.37 13.63
N TYR A 17 -0.91 -7.32 13.52
CA TYR A 17 0.48 -7.04 13.20
C TYR A 17 0.62 -6.34 11.84
N SER A 18 -0.09 -6.84 10.82
CA SER A 18 -0.08 -6.26 9.48
C SER A 18 -0.56 -4.79 9.48
N ARG A 19 -1.60 -4.49 10.26
CA ARG A 19 -2.10 -3.11 10.45
C ARG A 19 -1.07 -2.22 11.13
N ARG A 20 -0.42 -2.69 12.20
CA ARG A 20 0.64 -1.90 12.88
C ARG A 20 1.81 -1.58 11.95
N LEU A 21 2.23 -2.52 11.10
CA LEU A 21 3.27 -2.28 10.10
C LEU A 21 2.83 -1.23 9.06
N LEU A 22 1.58 -1.28 8.60
CA LEU A 22 1.01 -0.27 7.70
C LEU A 22 0.98 1.12 8.32
N GLU A 23 0.48 1.22 9.55
CA GLU A 23 0.40 2.49 10.29
C GLU A 23 1.78 3.10 10.47
N LYS A 24 2.76 2.30 10.91
CA LYS A 24 4.15 2.74 11.09
C LYS A 24 4.75 3.23 9.77
N THR A 25 4.56 2.48 8.69
CA THR A 25 5.09 2.85 7.36
C THR A 25 4.42 4.11 6.81
N THR A 26 3.10 4.24 7.00
CA THR A 26 2.33 5.42 6.59
C THR A 26 2.77 6.67 7.34
N ALA A 27 2.99 6.55 8.66
CA ALA A 27 3.46 7.66 9.48
C ALA A 27 4.85 8.14 9.05
N GLU A 28 5.77 7.22 8.79
CA GLU A 28 7.12 7.55 8.35
C GLU A 28 7.16 8.17 6.96
N LEU A 29 6.36 7.67 6.01
CA LEU A 29 6.21 8.29 4.69
C LEU A 29 5.75 9.74 4.79
N LYS A 30 4.73 10.01 5.61
CA LYS A 30 4.22 11.37 5.83
C LYS A 30 5.28 12.28 6.41
N LEU A 31 6.01 11.81 7.43
CA LEU A 31 7.08 12.57 8.06
C LEU A 31 8.16 12.92 7.03
N HIS A 32 8.60 11.95 6.23
CA HIS A 32 9.64 12.18 5.24
C HIS A 32 9.20 13.14 4.12
N ILE A 33 7.94 13.06 3.67
CA ILE A 33 7.37 14.02 2.71
C ILE A 33 7.41 15.44 3.29
N GLN A 34 6.99 15.60 4.55
CA GLN A 34 7.01 16.90 5.22
C GLN A 34 8.43 17.44 5.35
N GLU A 35 9.36 16.62 5.84
CA GLU A 35 10.78 17.00 5.97
C GLU A 35 11.44 17.34 4.63
N SER A 36 11.07 16.64 3.55
CA SER A 36 11.57 16.92 2.20
C SER A 36 11.09 18.29 1.72
N ARG A 37 9.84 18.66 2.00
CA ARG A 37 9.28 19.98 1.65
C ARG A 37 9.96 21.10 2.42
N ASP A 38 10.23 20.87 3.70
CA ASP A 38 10.77 21.92 4.59
C ASP A 38 12.25 22.20 4.34
N ARG A 39 13.04 21.19 3.95
CA ARG A 39 14.49 21.34 3.74
C ARG A 39 14.85 21.75 2.32
N HIS A 40 14.55 20.89 1.35
CA HIS A 40 14.95 21.04 -0.05
C HIS A 40 13.88 20.41 -0.93
N PRO A 41 12.86 21.17 -1.36
CA PRO A 41 11.76 20.62 -2.16
C PRO A 41 12.30 20.07 -3.48
N HIS A 42 12.16 18.75 -3.68
CA HIS A 42 12.50 18.07 -4.93
C HIS A 42 11.25 17.39 -5.49
N PRO A 43 10.51 18.07 -6.39
CA PRO A 43 9.17 17.63 -6.76
C PRO A 43 9.10 16.23 -7.38
N GLU A 44 10.14 15.78 -8.08
CA GLU A 44 10.18 14.41 -8.63
C GLU A 44 10.30 13.34 -7.55
N SER A 45 11.12 13.57 -6.51
CA SER A 45 11.22 12.65 -5.37
C SER A 45 9.92 12.67 -4.57
N GLU A 46 9.35 13.87 -4.38
CA GLU A 46 8.08 14.02 -3.68
C GLU A 46 6.92 13.34 -4.43
N ARG A 47 6.88 13.41 -5.77
CA ARG A 47 5.92 12.68 -6.60
C ARG A 47 5.94 11.19 -6.29
N THR A 48 7.13 10.58 -6.26
CA THR A 48 7.28 9.16 -5.92
C THR A 48 6.80 8.86 -4.50
N LEU A 49 7.16 9.69 -3.53
CA LEU A 49 6.75 9.50 -2.14
C LEU A 49 5.23 9.66 -1.95
N LEU A 50 4.61 10.66 -2.60
CA LEU A 50 3.16 10.88 -2.59
C LEU A 50 2.42 9.71 -3.24
N PHE A 51 2.92 9.21 -4.37
CA PHE A 51 2.39 7.99 -5.00
C PHE A 51 2.43 6.81 -4.04
N CYS A 52 3.57 6.56 -3.40
CA CYS A 52 3.71 5.46 -2.46
C CYS A 52 2.79 5.61 -1.24
N LEU A 53 2.66 6.83 -0.70
CA LEU A 53 1.72 7.11 0.38
C LEU A 53 0.27 6.80 -0.04
N GLU A 54 -0.14 7.25 -1.22
CA GLU A 54 -1.49 7.04 -1.73
C GLU A 54 -1.78 5.58 -2.09
N ALA A 55 -0.77 4.84 -2.55
CA ALA A 55 -0.84 3.39 -2.78
C ALA A 55 -1.01 2.64 -1.44
N VAL A 56 -0.19 2.96 -0.43
CA VAL A 56 -0.28 2.35 0.91
C VAL A 56 -1.65 2.62 1.54
N ARG A 57 -2.21 3.84 1.40
CA ARG A 57 -3.56 4.16 1.92
C ARG A 57 -4.67 3.35 1.25
N ARG A 58 -4.57 3.08 -0.05
CA ARG A 58 -5.53 2.24 -0.77
C ARG A 58 -5.41 0.78 -0.35
N ALA A 59 -4.19 0.28 -0.18
CA ALA A 59 -3.96 -1.04 0.39
C ALA A 59 -4.54 -1.14 1.80
N ASP A 60 -4.30 -0.17 2.68
CA ASP A 60 -4.88 -0.12 4.03
C ASP A 60 -6.42 -0.15 3.99
N ALA A 61 -7.04 0.70 3.17
CA ALA A 61 -8.49 0.72 3.01
C ALA A 61 -9.05 -0.64 2.56
N ARG A 62 -8.34 -1.34 1.66
CA ARG A 62 -8.72 -2.68 1.20
C ARG A 62 -8.57 -3.76 2.28
N LEU A 63 -7.66 -3.57 3.23
CA LEU A 63 -7.38 -4.47 4.35
C LEU A 63 -8.28 -4.23 5.58
N ARG A 64 -9.25 -3.32 5.48
CA ARG A 64 -10.33 -3.14 6.47
C ARG A 64 -11.38 -4.23 6.31
N ILE A 65 -10.94 -5.45 6.61
CA ILE A 65 -11.71 -6.68 6.48
C ILE A 65 -12.57 -6.87 7.73
N HIS A 66 -13.84 -7.24 7.54
CA HIS A 66 -14.81 -7.48 8.61
C HIS A 66 -15.07 -8.96 8.87
N SER A 67 -14.85 -9.82 7.88
CA SER A 67 -15.02 -11.27 7.96
C SER A 67 -13.89 -12.04 7.27
N MET A 68 -13.63 -13.27 7.73
CA MET A 68 -12.59 -14.12 7.13
C MET A 68 -12.88 -14.49 5.67
N ALA A 69 -14.17 -14.59 5.30
CA ALA A 69 -14.60 -14.88 3.95
C ALA A 69 -14.17 -13.81 2.93
N GLU A 70 -13.93 -12.57 3.37
CA GLU A 70 -13.47 -11.49 2.51
C GLU A 70 -11.96 -11.57 2.21
N ILE A 71 -11.16 -12.23 3.07
CA ILE A 71 -9.70 -12.24 3.00
C ILE A 71 -9.19 -12.70 1.61
N PRO A 72 -9.65 -13.83 1.05
CA PRO A 72 -9.15 -14.33 -0.24
C PRO A 72 -9.40 -13.38 -1.42
N GLY A 73 -10.44 -12.54 -1.35
CA GLY A 73 -10.71 -11.53 -2.36
C GLY A 73 -10.06 -10.17 -2.08
N ALA A 74 -9.93 -9.81 -0.81
CA ALA A 74 -9.51 -8.47 -0.39
C ALA A 74 -8.01 -8.27 -0.34
N VAL A 75 -7.29 -9.26 0.17
CA VAL A 75 -5.87 -9.12 0.45
C VAL A 75 -4.99 -9.24 -0.80
N PRO A 76 -5.27 -10.09 -1.81
CA PRO A 76 -4.39 -10.20 -2.97
C PRO A 76 -4.18 -8.88 -3.75
N PRO A 77 -5.22 -8.08 -4.07
CA PRO A 77 -5.00 -6.77 -4.68
C PRO A 77 -4.10 -5.86 -3.82
N ALA A 78 -4.30 -5.86 -2.49
CA ALA A 78 -3.50 -5.06 -1.57
C ALA A 78 -2.02 -5.49 -1.57
N ILE A 79 -1.73 -6.81 -1.60
CA ILE A 79 -0.36 -7.34 -1.71
C ILE A 79 0.35 -6.76 -2.94
N TRP A 80 -0.31 -6.75 -4.09
CA TRP A 80 0.27 -6.21 -5.33
C TRP A 80 0.54 -4.72 -5.25
N VAL A 81 -0.37 -3.95 -4.67
CA VAL A 81 -0.18 -2.50 -4.46
C VAL A 81 1.00 -2.23 -3.54
N LEU A 82 1.13 -3.00 -2.44
CA LEU A 82 2.24 -2.87 -1.50
C LEU A 82 3.58 -3.22 -2.14
N ARG A 83 3.63 -4.24 -3.00
CA ARG A 83 4.85 -4.58 -3.77
C ARG A 83 5.25 -3.49 -4.74
N ALA A 84 4.30 -2.91 -5.47
CA ALA A 84 4.57 -1.80 -6.39
C ALA A 84 5.13 -0.58 -5.63
N ALA A 85 4.50 -0.21 -4.51
CA ALA A 85 4.99 0.88 -3.66
C ALA A 85 6.37 0.57 -3.05
N SER A 86 6.60 -0.67 -2.60
CA SER A 86 7.89 -1.10 -2.07
C SER A 86 9.03 -0.95 -3.09
N ALA A 87 8.80 -1.37 -4.34
CA ALA A 87 9.79 -1.25 -5.41
C ALA A 87 10.18 0.21 -5.66
N GLN A 88 9.21 1.12 -5.69
CA GLN A 88 9.47 2.55 -5.86
C GLN A 88 10.19 3.16 -4.65
N LEU A 89 9.89 2.69 -3.43
CA LEU A 89 10.56 3.18 -2.22
C LEU A 89 11.98 2.65 -2.03
N ALA A 90 12.40 1.61 -2.74
CA ALA A 90 13.69 0.96 -2.49
C ALA A 90 14.88 1.95 -2.60
N ALA A 91 14.81 2.89 -3.55
CA ALA A 91 15.85 3.89 -3.76
C ALA A 91 15.75 5.11 -2.82
N HIS A 92 14.56 5.40 -2.29
CA HIS A 92 14.31 6.63 -1.50
C HIS A 92 14.24 6.37 0.01
N LEU A 93 13.56 5.30 0.41
CA LEU A 93 13.28 4.94 1.79
C LEU A 93 13.38 3.42 1.95
N PRO A 94 14.60 2.84 1.95
CA PRO A 94 14.80 1.39 1.99
C PRO A 94 14.16 0.74 3.23
N GLY A 95 14.12 1.45 4.37
CA GLY A 95 13.43 0.97 5.58
C GLY A 95 11.90 0.89 5.44
N CYS A 96 11.28 1.79 4.69
CA CYS A 96 9.85 1.68 4.34
C CYS A 96 9.64 0.56 3.31
N SER A 97 10.49 0.48 2.29
CA SER A 97 10.46 -0.58 1.27
C SER A 97 10.51 -1.98 1.88
N ALA A 98 11.44 -2.22 2.82
CA ALA A 98 11.60 -3.50 3.51
C ALA A 98 10.34 -3.89 4.30
N ARG A 99 9.72 -2.95 5.04
CA ARG A 99 8.47 -3.22 5.77
C ARG A 99 7.31 -3.52 4.86
N LEU A 100 7.19 -2.83 3.73
CA LEU A 100 6.13 -3.13 2.75
C LEU A 100 6.33 -4.52 2.12
N CYS A 101 7.57 -4.93 1.87
CA CYS A 101 7.91 -6.29 1.44
C CYS A 101 7.56 -7.34 2.48
N GLU A 102 7.97 -7.14 3.73
CA GLU A 102 7.64 -8.02 4.86
C GLU A 102 6.12 -8.16 5.01
N LEU A 103 5.41 -7.04 5.00
CA LEU A 103 3.96 -7.01 5.07
C LEU A 103 3.31 -7.77 3.92
N ALA A 104 3.77 -7.60 2.67
CA ALA A 104 3.23 -8.30 1.51
C ALA A 104 3.42 -9.83 1.63
N ILE A 105 4.56 -10.28 2.15
CA ILE A 105 4.82 -11.70 2.44
C ILE A 105 3.88 -12.20 3.54
N HIS A 106 3.78 -11.44 4.63
CA HIS A 106 2.94 -11.77 5.77
C HIS A 106 1.46 -11.88 5.38
N LEU A 107 0.96 -10.93 4.58
CA LEU A 107 -0.39 -10.96 4.02
C LEU A 107 -0.61 -12.17 3.08
N GLY A 108 0.41 -12.57 2.33
CA GLY A 108 0.35 -13.78 1.50
C GLY A 108 0.09 -15.03 2.32
N SER A 109 0.78 -15.17 3.46
CA SER A 109 0.54 -16.29 4.38
C SER A 109 -0.87 -16.26 4.99
N ILE A 110 -1.41 -15.08 5.31
CA ILE A 110 -2.78 -14.91 5.83
C ILE A 110 -3.81 -15.34 4.79
N VAL A 111 -3.62 -14.96 3.53
CA VAL A 111 -4.50 -15.33 2.42
C VAL A 111 -4.55 -16.83 2.23
N MET A 112 -3.41 -17.51 2.24
CA MET A 112 -3.36 -18.97 2.05
C MET A 112 -4.14 -19.69 3.15
N ASP A 113 -3.89 -19.31 4.42
CA ASP A 113 -4.59 -19.92 5.55
C ASP A 113 -6.10 -19.63 5.49
N ALA A 114 -6.49 -18.39 5.21
CA ALA A 114 -7.90 -18.02 5.09
C ALA A 114 -8.61 -18.76 3.94
N SER A 115 -7.93 -18.95 2.81
CA SER A 115 -8.46 -19.70 1.67
C SER A 115 -8.64 -21.18 1.97
N LEU A 116 -7.66 -21.80 2.63
CA LEU A 116 -7.77 -23.19 3.07
C LEU A 116 -8.98 -23.38 3.99
N LEU A 117 -9.19 -22.45 4.91
CA LEU A 117 -10.30 -22.51 5.87
C LEU A 117 -11.65 -22.26 5.21
N ALA A 118 -11.72 -21.36 4.24
CA ALA A 118 -12.94 -21.09 3.50
C ALA A 118 -13.22 -22.13 2.41
N GLY A 119 -12.29 -23.03 2.10
CA GLY A 119 -12.41 -23.98 1.00
C GLY A 119 -12.49 -23.31 -0.37
N VAL A 120 -11.84 -22.15 -0.53
CA VAL A 120 -11.89 -21.35 -1.76
C VAL A 120 -10.50 -21.14 -2.35
N ASP A 121 -10.41 -21.27 -3.68
CA ASP A 121 -9.20 -20.90 -4.42
C ASP A 121 -8.97 -19.39 -4.38
N VAL A 122 -7.74 -18.98 -4.11
CA VAL A 122 -7.31 -17.60 -4.32
C VAL A 122 -7.22 -17.34 -5.82
N ARG A 123 -8.18 -16.62 -6.39
CA ARG A 123 -8.15 -16.20 -7.79
C ARG A 123 -7.98 -14.69 -7.86
N TYR A 124 -6.80 -14.26 -8.27
CA TYR A 124 -6.49 -12.86 -8.46
C TYR A 124 -6.36 -12.52 -9.95
N ARG A 125 -7.05 -11.45 -10.37
CA ARG A 125 -6.86 -10.82 -11.69
C ARG A 125 -6.29 -9.42 -11.45
N GLY A 126 -5.17 -9.10 -12.10
CA GLY A 126 -4.38 -7.86 -11.93
C GLY A 126 -5.15 -6.54 -12.07
N SER A 127 -6.37 -6.57 -12.62
CA SER A 127 -7.18 -5.38 -12.90
C SER A 127 -7.56 -4.59 -11.65
N GLU A 128 -7.73 -5.25 -10.49
CA GLU A 128 -8.06 -4.54 -9.26
C GLU A 128 -6.87 -3.73 -8.71
N SER A 129 -5.68 -4.33 -8.59
CA SER A 129 -4.49 -3.55 -8.19
C SER A 129 -4.13 -2.48 -9.21
N GLY A 130 -4.33 -2.75 -10.51
CA GLY A 130 -4.13 -1.75 -11.56
C GLY A 130 -4.94 -0.49 -11.30
N ARG A 131 -6.27 -0.62 -11.12
CA ARG A 131 -7.14 0.51 -10.79
C ARG A 131 -6.75 1.22 -9.49
N MET A 132 -6.30 0.48 -8.48
CA MET A 132 -5.82 1.07 -7.23
C MET A 132 -4.56 1.91 -7.46
N LEU A 133 -3.61 1.43 -8.27
CA LEU A 133 -2.37 2.13 -8.59
C LEU A 133 -2.63 3.36 -9.48
N ASP A 134 -3.51 3.24 -10.49
CA ASP A 134 -3.90 4.37 -11.34
C ASP A 134 -4.56 5.49 -10.52
N SER A 135 -5.42 5.10 -9.58
CA SER A 135 -6.04 6.02 -8.63
C SER A 135 -5.00 6.66 -7.70
N ALA A 136 -4.02 5.90 -7.22
CA ALA A 136 -2.93 6.43 -6.39
C ALA A 136 -2.08 7.45 -7.14
N HIS A 137 -1.72 7.14 -8.38
CA HIS A 137 -0.99 8.04 -9.27
C HIS A 137 -1.75 9.36 -9.49
N SER A 138 -3.03 9.26 -9.82
CA SER A 138 -3.89 10.43 -10.04
C SER A 138 -4.00 11.31 -8.78
N ALA A 139 -4.13 10.70 -7.60
CA ALA A 139 -4.18 11.44 -6.33
C ALA A 139 -2.84 12.10 -5.98
N ALA A 140 -1.72 11.42 -6.23
CA ALA A 140 -0.38 11.95 -6.03
C ALA A 140 -0.11 13.15 -6.93
N GLU A 141 -0.44 13.05 -8.23
CA GLU A 141 -0.34 14.16 -9.19
C GLU A 141 -1.19 15.36 -8.76
N ALA A 142 -2.42 15.13 -8.32
CA ALA A 142 -3.27 16.19 -7.80
C ALA A 142 -2.68 16.85 -6.54
N GLY A 143 -2.08 16.07 -5.63
CA GLY A 143 -1.37 16.57 -4.46
C GLY A 143 -0.14 17.41 -4.81
N LEU A 144 0.63 16.95 -5.81
CA LEU A 144 1.81 17.62 -6.29
C LEU A 144 1.46 18.95 -6.96
N ARG A 145 0.46 18.98 -7.85
CA ARG A 145 -0.03 20.22 -8.50
C ARG A 145 -0.52 21.27 -7.51
N ARG A 146 -1.17 20.84 -6.42
CA ARG A 146 -1.57 21.76 -5.34
C ARG A 146 -0.37 22.37 -4.61
N THR A 147 0.71 21.61 -4.49
CA THR A 147 1.93 22.04 -3.79
C THR A 147 2.84 22.87 -4.72
N TYR A 148 2.89 22.53 -6.01
CA TYR A 148 3.71 23.17 -7.03
C TYR A 148 2.88 23.48 -8.30
N PRO A 149 2.12 24.59 -8.31
CA PRO A 149 1.22 24.93 -9.43
C PRO A 149 1.96 25.20 -10.74
N ASP A 150 3.19 25.73 -10.67
CA ASP A 150 3.96 26.17 -11.83
C ASP A 150 4.75 25.05 -12.54
N MET A 151 4.78 23.83 -12.01
CA MET A 151 5.57 22.74 -12.59
C MET A 151 5.11 22.31 -13.99
N GLU A 152 3.85 22.54 -14.37
CA GLU A 152 3.38 22.23 -15.73
C GLU A 152 3.95 23.21 -16.78
N ARG A 153 4.40 24.41 -16.38
CA ARG A 153 4.85 25.46 -17.31
C ARG A 153 6.20 25.14 -17.98
N VAL A 154 7.01 24.27 -17.38
CA VAL A 154 8.38 23.99 -17.85
C VAL A 154 8.41 23.02 -19.06
N HIS A 155 7.33 22.31 -19.35
CA HIS A 155 7.26 21.40 -20.51
C HIS A 155 6.59 22.01 -21.75
N THR A 156 6.05 23.23 -21.67
CA THR A 156 5.40 23.90 -22.81
C THR A 156 6.31 24.90 -23.53
N GLN A 157 7.52 25.17 -23.03
CA GLN A 157 8.47 26.11 -23.66
C GLN A 157 9.62 25.46 -24.45
N ARG A 158 9.58 24.13 -24.67
CA ARG A 158 10.48 23.45 -25.61
C ARG A 158 9.68 22.79 -26.73
N ARG A 159 9.14 23.61 -27.63
CA ARG A 159 8.81 23.23 -29.01
C ARG A 159 9.21 24.35 -29.93
#